data_AF-A0AA51MQD7-F1
#
_entry.id   AF-A0AA51MQD7-F1
#
_cell.length_a   1.000
_cell.length_b   1.000
_cell.length_c   1.000
_cell.angle_alpha   90.00
_cell.angle_beta   90.00
_cell.angle_gamma   90.00
#
_symmetry.space_group_name_H-M   'P 1'
#
loop_
_entity.id
_entity.type
_entity.pdbx_description
1 polymer ?
#
loop_
_entity_poly.entity_id
_entity_poly.type
_entity_poly.pdbx_seq_one_letter_code
_entity_poly.pdbx_strand_id
1 'polypeptide(L)'
;MHIKDFIGNISTSDSSRTKRARIHQGWWRAFVLKHAAGQHPIKKDMTVCNVLPDQTAGYSNFITESIGDLAERKAKEHNNTKNSAGIIEMNRLKTNLLSSQPLCFNFFGLLALDHELGLKTIKAFFPEITGFSGVKFEYAPSPKEEYTNDNSAFDVALEVSIGDQRGLIGIECKYTEPFSPHEYRKSDYENIHNASNNFLASYEVLTSSTFNQLYRNQLIAEALLQKGHYQFVKTALFCSSDDENAKNVGHEFSKMIKSGFTVIDFFEYITAMQKLDLTPTQRKNTMMLWARYMAHELSHAAALEY
;
A
#
# COMPACT_ATOMS: atom_id res chain seq x y z
N MET A 1 -19.65 -26.83 -16.92
CA MET A 1 -18.92 -26.37 -15.73
C MET A 1 -18.51 -24.94 -16.01
N HIS A 2 -18.97 -23.99 -15.22
CA HIS A 2 -18.76 -22.56 -15.46
C HIS A 2 -17.53 -22.07 -14.69
N ILE A 3 -16.79 -21.10 -15.22
CA ILE A 3 -15.60 -20.54 -14.55
C ILE A 3 -15.97 -19.91 -13.20
N LYS A 4 -17.13 -19.26 -13.12
CA LYS A 4 -17.68 -18.67 -11.90
C LYS A 4 -17.85 -19.68 -10.76
N ASP A 5 -18.07 -20.96 -11.08
CA ASP A 5 -18.24 -22.02 -10.07
C ASP A 5 -16.93 -22.22 -9.27
N PHE A 6 -15.77 -21.99 -9.89
CA PHE A 6 -14.45 -22.05 -9.24
C PHE A 6 -14.10 -20.75 -8.49
N ILE A 7 -14.56 -19.61 -8.99
CA ILE A 7 -14.29 -18.29 -8.42
C ILE A 7 -15.16 -18.03 -7.19
N GLY A 8 -16.42 -18.48 -7.18
CA GLY A 8 -17.32 -18.35 -6.04
C GLY A 8 -17.98 -16.98 -5.92
N ASN A 9 -18.54 -16.67 -4.75
CA ASN A 9 -19.39 -15.50 -4.61
C ASN A 9 -18.60 -14.18 -4.63
N ILE A 10 -19.16 -13.17 -5.30
CA ILE A 10 -18.68 -11.78 -5.30
C ILE A 10 -19.65 -10.89 -4.52
N SER A 11 -19.17 -9.74 -4.04
CA SER A 11 -20.04 -8.73 -3.43
C SER A 11 -20.91 -8.05 -4.50
N THR A 12 -22.18 -7.79 -4.20
CA THR A 12 -23.10 -7.07 -5.09
C THR A 12 -22.99 -5.54 -4.98
N SER A 13 -22.32 -5.03 -3.95
CA SER A 13 -22.17 -3.59 -3.68
C SER A 13 -20.88 -2.99 -4.25
N ASP A 14 -20.09 -3.77 -4.98
CA ASP A 14 -18.82 -3.32 -5.52
C ASP A 14 -19.03 -2.31 -6.67
N SER A 15 -18.18 -1.28 -6.71
CA SER A 15 -18.03 -0.47 -7.94
C SER A 15 -17.55 -1.36 -9.10
N SER A 16 -17.73 -0.92 -10.35
CA SER A 16 -17.26 -1.68 -11.52
C SER A 16 -15.76 -2.02 -11.45
N ARG A 17 -14.94 -1.11 -10.92
CA ARG A 17 -13.50 -1.32 -10.72
C ARG A 17 -13.22 -2.35 -9.63
N THR A 18 -13.85 -2.20 -8.47
CA THR A 18 -13.72 -3.14 -7.35
C THR A 18 -14.20 -4.53 -7.76
N LYS A 19 -15.30 -4.64 -8.51
CA LYS A 19 -15.84 -5.90 -9.05
C LYS A 19 -14.80 -6.59 -9.95
N ARG A 20 -14.20 -5.85 -10.89
CA ARG A 20 -13.15 -6.37 -11.79
C ARG A 20 -11.95 -6.90 -11.00
N ALA A 21 -11.42 -6.11 -10.07
CA ALA A 21 -10.29 -6.52 -9.24
C ALA A 21 -10.65 -7.74 -8.38
N ARG A 22 -11.87 -7.79 -7.82
CA ARG A 22 -12.33 -8.92 -7.01
C ARG A 22 -12.45 -10.21 -7.82
N ILE A 23 -13.03 -10.15 -9.03
CA ILE A 23 -13.09 -11.30 -9.95
C ILE A 23 -11.67 -11.76 -10.28
N HIS A 24 -10.76 -10.84 -10.57
CA HIS A 24 -9.37 -11.17 -10.88
C HIS A 24 -8.64 -11.82 -9.71
N GLN A 25 -8.76 -11.31 -8.48
CA GLN A 25 -8.20 -11.97 -7.29
C GLN A 25 -8.85 -13.34 -7.02
N GLY A 26 -10.14 -13.49 -7.29
CA GLY A 26 -10.82 -14.79 -7.20
C GLY A 26 -10.34 -15.79 -8.25
N TRP A 27 -10.07 -15.33 -9.48
CA TRP A 27 -9.42 -16.12 -10.52
C TRP A 27 -7.98 -16.50 -10.11
N TRP A 28 -7.20 -15.54 -9.60
CA TRP A 28 -5.86 -15.79 -9.10
C TRP A 28 -5.85 -16.87 -8.01
N ARG A 29 -6.76 -16.76 -7.03
CA ARG A 29 -6.96 -17.78 -5.99
C ARG A 29 -7.23 -19.17 -6.58
N ALA A 30 -8.19 -19.26 -7.50
CA ALA A 30 -8.66 -20.53 -8.02
C ALA A 30 -7.68 -21.21 -8.98
N PHE A 31 -7.03 -20.44 -9.86
CA PHE A 31 -6.27 -20.99 -11.00
C PHE A 31 -4.75 -20.89 -10.81
N VAL A 32 -4.27 -19.87 -10.11
CA VAL A 32 -2.83 -19.68 -9.85
C VAL A 32 -2.46 -20.30 -8.50
N LEU A 33 -3.17 -19.92 -7.43
CA LEU A 33 -2.92 -20.44 -6.09
C LEU A 33 -3.55 -21.83 -5.85
N LYS A 34 -4.52 -22.23 -6.69
CA LYS A 34 -5.21 -23.53 -6.63
C LYS A 34 -5.91 -23.82 -5.29
N HIS A 35 -6.51 -22.79 -4.69
CA HIS A 35 -7.30 -22.91 -3.46
C HIS A 35 -8.79 -22.74 -3.73
N ALA A 36 -9.64 -23.34 -2.89
CA ALA A 36 -11.08 -23.07 -2.83
C ALA A 36 -11.38 -21.70 -2.16
N ALA A 37 -12.62 -21.21 -2.25
CA ALA A 37 -12.98 -19.92 -1.66
C ALA A 37 -13.08 -20.04 -0.14
N GLY A 38 -12.48 -19.09 0.57
CA GLY A 38 -12.54 -19.00 2.03
C GLY A 38 -13.82 -18.37 2.54
N GLN A 39 -14.03 -18.43 3.85
CA GLN A 39 -15.20 -17.86 4.52
C GLN A 39 -15.22 -16.33 4.38
N HIS A 40 -16.42 -15.78 4.21
CA HIS A 40 -16.61 -14.34 4.22
C HIS A 40 -16.25 -13.78 5.60
N PRO A 41 -15.53 -12.66 5.70
CA PRO A 41 -15.01 -12.15 6.98
C PRO A 41 -16.12 -11.82 7.99
N ILE A 42 -17.25 -11.30 7.51
CA ILE A 42 -18.43 -10.96 8.31
C ILE A 42 -19.49 -12.10 8.34
N LYS A 43 -19.97 -12.57 7.17
CA LYS A 43 -20.99 -13.61 7.02
C LYS A 43 -20.37 -15.02 7.01
N LYS A 44 -20.10 -15.58 8.19
CA LYS A 44 -19.35 -16.86 8.33
C LYS A 44 -20.03 -18.08 7.70
N ASP A 45 -21.32 -18.01 7.41
CA ASP A 45 -22.13 -19.00 6.70
C ASP A 45 -21.90 -18.99 5.16
N MET A 46 -21.22 -17.96 4.64
CA MET A 46 -20.93 -17.79 3.23
C MET A 46 -19.43 -17.82 2.94
N THR A 47 -19.06 -18.18 1.71
CA THR A 47 -17.72 -17.95 1.17
C THR A 47 -17.67 -16.69 0.31
N VAL A 48 -16.48 -16.13 0.12
CA VAL A 48 -16.24 -15.00 -0.78
C VAL A 48 -14.97 -15.22 -1.61
N CYS A 49 -15.00 -14.83 -2.88
CA CYS A 49 -14.03 -15.25 -3.87
C CYS A 49 -12.59 -14.76 -3.62
N ASN A 50 -12.39 -13.60 -2.96
CA ASN A 50 -11.08 -12.99 -2.73
C ASN A 50 -10.44 -13.41 -1.39
N VAL A 51 -10.97 -14.43 -0.72
CA VAL A 51 -10.47 -14.90 0.57
C VAL A 51 -9.94 -16.33 0.43
N LEU A 52 -8.76 -16.61 0.99
CA LEU A 52 -8.23 -17.97 1.14
C LEU A 52 -8.88 -18.65 2.35
N PRO A 53 -9.02 -19.99 2.36
CA PRO A 53 -9.41 -20.74 3.55
C PRO A 53 -8.44 -20.49 4.71
N ASP A 54 -8.93 -20.41 5.95
CA ASP A 54 -8.14 -20.04 7.14
C ASP A 54 -6.95 -21.01 7.39
N GLN A 55 -7.07 -22.27 6.98
CA GLN A 55 -6.03 -23.30 7.10
C GLN A 55 -4.98 -23.27 5.98
N THR A 56 -5.03 -22.27 5.09
CA THR A 56 -4.06 -22.11 4.01
C THR A 56 -2.69 -21.72 4.58
N ALA A 57 -1.61 -22.20 3.97
CA ALA A 57 -0.26 -21.81 4.35
C ALA A 57 -0.12 -20.28 4.34
N GLY A 58 0.50 -19.72 5.38
CA GLY A 58 0.54 -18.28 5.62
C GLY A 58 1.20 -17.46 4.50
N TYR A 59 2.03 -18.10 3.67
CA TYR A 59 2.69 -17.45 2.53
C TYR A 59 1.85 -17.44 1.24
N SER A 60 0.73 -18.16 1.14
CA SER A 60 -0.01 -18.32 -0.13
C SER A 60 -0.57 -17.02 -0.68
N ASN A 61 -0.78 -16.00 0.16
CA ASN A 61 -1.22 -14.67 -0.27
C ASN A 61 -0.07 -13.79 -0.79
N PHE A 62 1.16 -14.31 -0.85
CA PHE A 62 2.35 -13.55 -1.21
C PHE A 62 3.03 -14.10 -2.46
N ILE A 63 3.72 -13.22 -3.22
CA ILE A 63 4.38 -13.58 -4.48
C ILE A 63 5.50 -14.60 -4.26
N THR A 64 6.15 -14.57 -3.09
CA THR A 64 7.15 -15.55 -2.68
C THR A 64 6.97 -15.93 -1.23
N GLU A 65 7.45 -17.13 -0.86
CA GLU A 65 7.49 -17.59 0.53
C GLU A 65 8.24 -16.61 1.43
N SER A 66 9.40 -16.10 1.00
CA SER A 66 10.18 -15.12 1.76
C SER A 66 9.44 -13.81 2.04
N ILE A 67 8.56 -13.37 1.13
CA ILE A 67 7.69 -12.22 1.39
C ILE A 67 6.62 -12.59 2.43
N GLY A 68 6.07 -13.80 2.39
CA GLY A 68 5.15 -14.30 3.40
C GLY A 68 5.77 -14.35 4.80
N ASP A 69 6.99 -14.88 4.90
CA ASP A 69 7.75 -14.91 6.16
C ASP A 69 8.06 -13.50 6.67
N LEU A 70 8.46 -12.60 5.77
CA LEU A 70 8.66 -11.19 6.08
C LEU A 70 7.36 -10.56 6.62
N ALA A 71 6.23 -10.80 5.96
CA ALA A 71 4.94 -10.23 6.35
C ALA A 71 4.50 -10.72 7.73
N GLU A 72 4.60 -12.02 7.99
CA GLU A 72 4.26 -12.60 9.29
C GLU A 72 5.17 -12.06 10.40
N ARG A 73 6.48 -12.00 10.16
CA ARG A 73 7.44 -11.48 11.14
C ARG A 73 7.18 -10.01 11.42
N LYS A 74 7.00 -9.17 10.38
CA LYS A 74 6.74 -7.73 10.55
C LYS A 74 5.40 -7.45 11.25
N ALA A 75 4.37 -8.23 10.95
CA ALA A 75 3.09 -8.12 11.64
C ALA A 75 3.20 -8.47 13.13
N LYS A 76 3.97 -9.51 13.50
CA LYS A 76 4.23 -9.85 14.90
C LYS A 76 5.07 -8.77 15.60
N GLU A 77 6.11 -8.26 14.95
CA GLU A 77 6.94 -7.15 15.47
C GLU A 77 6.06 -5.92 15.76
N HIS A 78 5.20 -5.53 14.83
CA HIS A 78 4.25 -4.42 15.00
C HIS A 78 3.30 -4.64 16.18
N ASN A 79 2.62 -5.78 16.22
CA ASN A 79 1.62 -6.08 17.25
C ASN A 79 2.22 -6.21 18.66
N ASN A 80 3.50 -6.55 18.77
CA ASN A 80 4.22 -6.64 20.05
C ASN A 80 4.84 -5.30 20.48
N THR A 81 4.89 -4.30 19.60
CA THR A 81 5.48 -2.99 19.90
C THR A 81 4.51 -2.20 20.78
N LYS A 82 4.97 -1.75 21.96
CA LYS A 82 4.18 -0.89 22.83
C LYS A 82 3.87 0.42 22.10
N ASN A 83 2.61 0.88 22.20
CA ASN A 83 2.13 2.11 21.56
C ASN A 83 2.22 2.09 20.02
N SER A 84 2.13 0.91 19.38
CA SER A 84 1.90 0.84 17.94
C SER A 84 0.52 1.39 17.58
N ALA A 85 0.41 2.05 16.42
CA ALA A 85 -0.89 2.46 15.89
C ALA A 85 -1.62 1.22 15.34
N GLY A 86 -2.76 0.87 15.94
CA GLY A 86 -3.60 -0.23 15.49
C GLY A 86 -2.96 -1.64 15.63
N ILE A 87 -3.75 -2.65 15.28
CA ILE A 87 -3.33 -4.07 15.25
C ILE A 87 -3.35 -4.53 13.81
N ILE A 88 -2.29 -5.22 13.38
CA ILE A 88 -2.28 -5.95 12.11
C ILE A 88 -3.03 -7.27 12.33
N GLU A 89 -4.23 -7.34 11.77
CA GLU A 89 -5.10 -8.53 11.78
C GLU A 89 -4.46 -9.66 10.95
N MET A 90 -3.77 -10.57 11.63
CA MET A 90 -2.96 -11.62 11.00
C MET A 90 -3.76 -12.49 10.02
N ASN A 91 -5.02 -12.82 10.34
CA ASN A 91 -5.83 -13.61 9.42
C ASN A 91 -6.14 -12.82 8.14
N ARG A 92 -6.52 -11.55 8.27
CA ARG A 92 -6.80 -10.69 7.11
C ARG A 92 -5.56 -10.54 6.22
N LEU A 93 -4.39 -10.34 6.82
CA LEU A 93 -3.11 -10.25 6.10
C LEU A 93 -2.85 -11.52 5.28
N LYS A 94 -3.09 -12.70 5.87
CA LYS A 94 -2.81 -14.00 5.24
C LYS A 94 -3.86 -14.47 4.26
N THR A 95 -5.12 -14.03 4.37
CA THR A 95 -6.21 -14.63 3.58
C THR A 95 -6.91 -13.68 2.63
N ASN A 96 -6.92 -12.37 2.88
CA ASN A 96 -7.64 -11.42 2.03
C ASN A 96 -6.77 -10.93 0.86
N LEU A 97 -7.03 -11.43 -0.35
CA LEU A 97 -6.29 -11.08 -1.56
C LEU A 97 -6.57 -9.65 -2.08
N LEU A 98 -7.67 -9.02 -1.64
CA LEU A 98 -8.08 -7.70 -2.12
C LEU A 98 -7.62 -6.57 -1.18
N SER A 99 -7.01 -6.90 -0.05
CA SER A 99 -6.58 -5.93 0.96
C SER A 99 -5.29 -5.21 0.54
N SER A 100 -5.22 -3.90 0.73
CA SER A 100 -4.01 -3.09 0.48
C SER A 100 -2.79 -3.57 1.27
N GLN A 101 -2.97 -4.00 2.52
CA GLN A 101 -1.87 -4.45 3.38
C GLN A 101 -1.01 -5.60 2.79
N PRO A 102 -1.54 -6.77 2.42
CA PRO A 102 -0.75 -7.80 1.74
C PRO A 102 -0.25 -7.35 0.36
N LEU A 103 -0.94 -6.44 -0.32
CA LEU A 103 -0.45 -5.83 -1.55
C LEU A 103 0.84 -5.03 -1.29
N CYS A 104 0.90 -4.21 -0.24
CA CYS A 104 2.11 -3.48 0.15
C CYS A 104 3.28 -4.44 0.38
N PHE A 105 3.06 -5.53 1.12
CA PHE A 105 4.09 -6.57 1.28
C PHE A 105 4.52 -7.20 -0.04
N ASN A 106 3.60 -7.45 -0.97
CA ASN A 106 3.93 -8.01 -2.27
C ASN A 106 4.78 -7.07 -3.13
N PHE A 107 4.45 -5.78 -3.19
CA PHE A 107 5.21 -4.81 -3.99
C PHE A 107 6.55 -4.45 -3.34
N PHE A 108 6.58 -4.20 -2.03
CA PHE A 108 7.78 -3.68 -1.36
C PHE A 108 8.60 -4.73 -0.61
N GLY A 109 8.09 -5.97 -0.49
CA GLY A 109 8.79 -7.05 0.20
C GLY A 109 10.11 -7.46 -0.47
N LEU A 110 10.19 -7.41 -1.80
CA LEU A 110 11.46 -7.65 -2.50
C LEU A 110 12.52 -6.62 -2.13
N LEU A 111 12.14 -5.34 -2.00
CA LEU A 111 13.06 -4.25 -1.65
C LEU A 111 13.49 -4.35 -0.19
N ALA A 112 12.59 -4.84 0.68
CA ALA A 112 12.90 -5.10 2.09
C ALA A 112 13.87 -6.28 2.28
N LEU A 113 13.89 -7.23 1.34
CA LEU A 113 14.78 -8.40 1.35
C LEU A 113 16.10 -8.16 0.60
N ASP A 114 16.11 -7.22 -0.34
CA ASP A 114 17.26 -6.87 -1.19
C ASP A 114 17.39 -5.34 -1.27
N HIS A 115 18.25 -4.79 -0.41
CA HIS A 115 18.45 -3.34 -0.30
C HIS A 115 19.13 -2.73 -1.52
N GLU A 116 19.92 -3.50 -2.28
CA GLU A 116 20.54 -3.01 -3.52
C GLU A 116 19.47 -2.84 -4.61
N LEU A 117 18.58 -3.83 -4.75
CA LEU A 117 17.39 -3.70 -5.59
C LEU A 117 16.48 -2.56 -5.10
N GLY A 118 16.34 -2.41 -3.78
CA GLY A 118 15.75 -1.26 -3.08
C GLY A 118 16.24 0.06 -3.63
N LEU A 119 17.53 0.31 -3.50
CA LEU A 119 18.18 1.55 -3.95
C LEU A 119 18.02 1.77 -5.45
N LYS A 120 18.23 0.74 -6.29
CA LYS A 120 18.10 0.89 -7.74
C LYS A 120 16.66 1.23 -8.16
N THR A 121 15.68 0.59 -7.54
CA THR A 121 14.26 0.78 -7.86
C THR A 121 13.79 2.17 -7.47
N ILE A 122 14.07 2.61 -6.23
CA ILE A 122 13.57 3.90 -5.75
C ILE A 122 14.20 5.08 -6.51
N LYS A 123 15.45 4.93 -7.00
CA LYS A 123 16.15 5.99 -7.75
C LYS A 123 15.49 6.31 -9.09
N ALA A 124 14.65 5.42 -9.61
CA ALA A 124 13.83 5.72 -10.79
C ALA A 124 12.78 6.81 -10.52
N PHE A 125 12.37 6.98 -9.26
CA PHE A 125 11.35 7.95 -8.83
C PHE A 125 11.94 9.12 -8.01
N PHE A 126 13.06 8.86 -7.32
CA PHE A 126 13.77 9.82 -6.47
C PHE A 126 15.27 9.77 -6.78
N PRO A 127 15.72 10.35 -7.92
CA PRO A 127 17.08 10.20 -8.43
C PRO A 127 18.18 10.74 -7.50
N GLU A 128 17.83 11.67 -6.62
CA GLU A 128 18.70 12.26 -5.61
C GLU A 128 19.09 11.30 -4.49
N ILE A 129 18.35 10.20 -4.30
CA ILE A 129 18.62 9.25 -3.23
C ILE A 129 19.92 8.49 -3.51
N THR A 130 20.76 8.42 -2.48
CA THR A 130 22.09 7.79 -2.52
C THR A 130 22.19 6.53 -1.68
N GLY A 131 21.29 6.31 -0.71
CA GLY A 131 21.26 5.13 0.14
C GLY A 131 19.86 4.64 0.46
N PHE A 132 19.74 3.35 0.74
CA PHE A 132 18.50 2.67 1.10
C PHE A 132 18.77 1.69 2.25
N SER A 133 18.03 1.83 3.35
CA SER A 133 18.28 1.08 4.59
C SER A 133 17.18 0.09 4.94
N GLY A 134 16.01 0.18 4.31
CA GLY A 134 14.95 -0.79 4.50
C GLY A 134 13.54 -0.25 4.27
N VAL A 135 12.58 -1.10 4.60
CA VAL A 135 11.14 -0.85 4.46
C VAL A 135 10.45 -1.05 5.81
N LYS A 136 9.62 -0.10 6.20
CA LYS A 136 8.66 -0.20 7.29
C LYS A 136 7.26 -0.34 6.70
N PHE A 137 6.48 -1.29 7.20
CA PHE A 137 5.08 -1.51 6.82
C PHE A 137 4.19 -0.98 7.93
N GLU A 138 3.08 -0.32 7.59
CA GLU A 138 2.13 0.27 8.56
C GLU A 138 2.85 1.21 9.54
N TYR A 139 3.70 2.11 9.01
CA TYR A 139 4.56 2.93 9.84
C TYR A 139 3.86 4.20 10.32
N ALA A 140 3.73 4.31 11.63
CA ALA A 140 3.40 5.53 12.34
C ALA A 140 4.50 5.83 13.37
N PRO A 141 4.88 7.10 13.56
CA PRO A 141 5.78 7.46 14.66
C PRO A 141 5.09 7.27 16.02
N SER A 142 5.88 6.92 17.04
CA SER A 142 5.39 6.55 18.37
C SER A 142 6.23 7.21 19.48
N PRO A 143 5.64 7.59 20.64
CA PRO A 143 4.21 7.52 20.96
C PRO A 143 3.41 8.57 20.18
N LYS A 144 2.18 8.24 19.76
CA LYS A 144 1.40 9.06 18.81
C LYS A 144 1.13 10.48 19.31
N GLU A 145 1.03 10.64 20.63
CA GLU A 145 0.78 11.90 21.33
C GLU A 145 1.90 12.93 21.11
N GLU A 146 3.10 12.47 20.74
CA GLU A 146 4.22 13.35 20.39
C GLU A 146 4.17 13.84 18.93
N TYR A 147 3.27 13.30 18.10
CA TYR A 147 3.17 13.61 16.67
C TYR A 147 1.75 14.05 16.32
N THR A 148 1.06 13.34 15.43
CA THR A 148 -0.29 13.68 14.95
C THR A 148 -1.40 13.32 15.95
N ASN A 149 -1.08 12.58 17.01
CA ASN A 149 -2.05 12.13 18.02
C ASN A 149 -3.29 11.44 17.41
N ASP A 150 -3.04 10.59 16.41
CA ASP A 150 -4.06 9.79 15.75
C ASP A 150 -3.51 8.41 15.35
N ASN A 151 -4.36 7.57 14.77
CA ASN A 151 -3.97 6.24 14.32
C ASN A 151 -3.63 6.22 12.81
N SER A 152 -3.23 7.35 12.22
CA SER A 152 -2.72 7.34 10.84
C SER A 152 -1.37 6.65 10.78
N ALA A 153 -1.11 6.00 9.67
CA ALA A 153 0.19 5.44 9.33
C ALA A 153 0.44 5.67 7.83
N PHE A 154 1.71 5.65 7.43
CA PHE A 154 2.02 5.31 6.05
C PHE A 154 1.83 3.81 5.87
N ASP A 155 1.14 3.40 4.80
CA ASP A 155 1.04 1.97 4.47
C ASP A 155 2.44 1.36 4.28
N VAL A 156 3.35 2.13 3.68
CA VAL A 156 4.78 1.81 3.54
C VAL A 156 5.62 3.04 3.82
N ALA A 157 6.74 2.88 4.52
CA ALA A 157 7.76 3.92 4.63
C ALA A 157 9.14 3.37 4.28
N LEU A 158 9.86 4.06 3.39
CA LEU A 158 11.19 3.67 2.92
C LEU A 158 12.25 4.48 3.65
N GLU A 159 13.19 3.82 4.32
CA GLU A 159 14.32 4.48 4.97
C GLU A 159 15.45 4.70 3.94
N VAL A 160 15.79 5.96 3.72
CA VAL A 160 16.69 6.39 2.63
C VAL A 160 17.71 7.42 3.11
N SER A 161 18.71 7.74 2.28
CA SER A 161 19.64 8.83 2.54
C SER A 161 20.06 9.61 1.29
N ILE A 162 20.38 10.90 1.48
CA ILE A 162 21.03 11.77 0.50
C ILE A 162 22.36 12.21 1.12
N GLY A 163 23.47 11.63 0.64
CA GLY A 163 24.74 11.68 1.34
C GLY A 163 24.59 11.15 2.77
N ASP A 164 25.03 11.95 3.74
CA ASP A 164 24.94 11.64 5.17
C ASP A 164 23.58 11.98 5.81
N GLN A 165 22.66 12.60 5.07
CA GLN A 165 21.34 12.96 5.58
C GLN A 165 20.40 11.76 5.53
N ARG A 166 19.87 11.36 6.68
CA ARG A 166 18.83 10.33 6.78
C ARG A 166 17.48 10.92 6.44
N GLY A 167 16.70 10.17 5.68
CA GLY A 167 15.35 10.55 5.32
C GLY A 167 14.39 9.38 5.25
N LEU A 168 13.15 9.73 4.96
CA LEU A 168 12.04 8.80 4.86
C LEU A 168 11.21 9.12 3.61
N ILE A 169 10.70 8.10 2.94
CA ILE A 169 9.66 8.26 1.91
C ILE A 169 8.42 7.55 2.42
N GLY A 170 7.42 8.32 2.85
CA GLY A 170 6.12 7.81 3.29
C GLY A 170 5.18 7.60 2.12
N ILE A 171 4.56 6.43 2.03
CA ILE A 171 3.75 6.01 0.90
C ILE A 171 2.37 5.60 1.39
N GLU A 172 1.34 6.21 0.82
CA GLU A 172 -0.06 5.77 0.93
C GLU A 172 -0.38 4.89 -0.27
N CYS A 173 -1.07 3.77 -0.05
CA CYS A 173 -1.41 2.81 -1.09
C CYS A 173 -2.93 2.79 -1.38
N LYS A 174 -3.29 2.83 -2.67
CA LYS A 174 -4.68 2.69 -3.13
C LYS A 174 -4.84 1.57 -4.14
N TYR A 175 -5.55 0.52 -3.76
CA TYR A 175 -5.84 -0.59 -4.64
C TYR A 175 -7.28 -0.57 -5.16
N THR A 176 -8.25 -0.94 -4.32
CA THR A 176 -9.67 -0.97 -4.71
C THR A 176 -10.53 -0.06 -3.85
N GLU A 177 -10.05 0.24 -2.66
CA GLU A 177 -10.67 1.10 -1.68
C GLU A 177 -10.54 2.57 -2.10
N PRO A 178 -11.64 3.36 -2.06
CA PRO A 178 -11.56 4.79 -2.29
C PRO A 178 -10.83 5.49 -1.12
N PHE A 179 -10.48 6.76 -1.32
CA PHE A 179 -10.13 7.62 -0.18
C PHE A 179 -11.27 7.68 0.83
N SER A 180 -10.92 7.68 2.11
CA SER A 180 -11.91 7.86 3.18
C SER A 180 -12.54 9.24 3.08
N PRO A 181 -13.88 9.37 2.97
CA PRO A 181 -14.56 10.66 2.90
C PRO A 181 -14.63 11.35 4.27
N HIS A 182 -14.21 10.67 5.34
CA HIS A 182 -14.29 11.19 6.70
C HIS A 182 -13.28 12.32 6.91
N GLU A 183 -13.78 13.50 7.28
CA GLU A 183 -12.97 14.68 7.60
C GLU A 183 -12.47 14.62 9.04
N TYR A 184 -11.18 14.83 9.26
CA TYR A 184 -10.62 14.95 10.60
C TYR A 184 -10.05 16.35 10.81
N ARG A 185 -10.53 17.03 11.84
CA ARG A 185 -9.97 18.31 12.30
C ARG A 185 -9.60 18.19 13.77
N LYS A 186 -8.34 18.45 14.09
CA LYS A 186 -7.79 18.41 15.45
C LYS A 186 -6.83 19.58 15.68
N SER A 187 -6.71 20.01 16.94
CA SER A 187 -5.73 21.03 17.33
C SER A 187 -4.30 20.61 17.00
N ASP A 188 -3.96 19.33 17.18
CA ASP A 188 -2.62 18.81 16.87
C ASP A 188 -2.28 18.96 15.38
N TYR A 189 -3.25 18.72 14.50
CA TYR A 189 -3.06 18.88 13.05
C TYR A 189 -2.85 20.34 12.67
N GLU A 190 -3.65 21.24 13.25
CA GLU A 190 -3.55 22.67 13.00
C GLU A 190 -2.23 23.24 13.53
N ASN A 191 -1.75 22.76 14.69
CA ASN A 191 -0.44 23.12 15.24
C ASN A 191 0.70 22.70 14.31
N ILE A 192 0.70 21.45 13.84
CA ILE A 192 1.72 20.94 12.89
C ILE A 192 1.64 21.72 11.58
N HIS A 193 0.43 22.00 11.08
CA HIS A 193 0.18 22.78 9.87
C HIS A 193 0.79 24.18 9.97
N ASN A 194 0.44 24.92 11.02
CA ASN A 194 0.87 26.30 11.22
C ASN A 194 2.38 26.41 11.49
N ALA A 195 3.00 25.37 12.05
CA ALA A 195 4.44 25.30 12.26
C ALA A 195 5.22 24.91 10.98
N SER A 196 4.55 24.40 9.95
CA SER A 196 5.18 23.99 8.70
C SER A 196 5.08 25.07 7.63
N ASN A 197 6.22 25.38 7.00
CA ASN A 197 6.24 26.22 5.81
C ASN A 197 5.93 25.45 4.53
N ASN A 198 5.60 24.16 4.60
CA ASN A 198 5.42 23.30 3.44
C ASN A 198 4.04 23.45 2.77
N PHE A 199 3.00 23.81 3.53
CA PHE A 199 1.64 23.88 3.02
C PHE A 199 1.38 25.19 2.24
N LEU A 200 0.75 25.07 1.08
CA LEU A 200 0.31 26.18 0.22
C LEU A 200 -1.21 26.39 0.27
N ALA A 201 -1.97 25.32 0.51
CA ALA A 201 -3.41 25.38 0.72
C ALA A 201 -3.75 25.57 2.20
N SER A 202 -4.95 26.11 2.47
CA SER A 202 -5.42 26.31 3.84
C SER A 202 -5.70 24.99 4.55
N TYR A 203 -5.65 25.02 5.88
CA TYR A 203 -6.04 23.90 6.73
C TYR A 203 -7.46 23.38 6.42
N GLU A 204 -8.40 24.26 6.10
CA GLU A 204 -9.77 23.88 5.71
C GLU A 204 -9.81 23.06 4.41
N VAL A 205 -9.06 23.48 3.39
CA VAL A 205 -9.00 22.74 2.12
C VAL A 205 -8.37 21.37 2.32
N LEU A 206 -7.26 21.31 3.06
CA LEU A 206 -6.50 20.07 3.27
C LEU A 206 -7.22 19.06 4.18
N THR A 207 -8.11 19.52 5.06
CA THR A 207 -8.95 18.65 5.90
C THR A 207 -10.28 18.26 5.26
N SER A 208 -10.55 18.71 4.03
CA SER A 208 -11.72 18.27 3.26
C SER A 208 -11.69 16.77 2.96
N SER A 209 -12.87 16.19 2.73
CA SER A 209 -13.04 14.77 2.40
C SER A 209 -12.18 14.26 1.22
N THR A 210 -11.80 15.13 0.30
CA THR A 210 -10.96 14.80 -0.86
C THR A 210 -9.50 14.56 -0.49
N PHE A 211 -8.92 15.42 0.35
CA PHE A 211 -7.46 15.47 0.57
C PHE A 211 -7.03 14.97 1.95
N ASN A 212 -7.97 14.89 2.89
CA ASN A 212 -7.69 14.63 4.31
C ASN A 212 -6.83 13.37 4.56
N GLN A 213 -6.98 12.30 3.78
CA GLN A 213 -6.14 11.11 3.96
C GLN A 213 -4.67 11.38 3.59
N LEU A 214 -4.40 11.92 2.39
CA LEU A 214 -3.05 12.30 1.97
C LEU A 214 -2.46 13.38 2.87
N TYR A 215 -3.31 14.32 3.30
CA TYR A 215 -2.92 15.37 4.22
C TYR A 215 -2.46 14.81 5.58
N ARG A 216 -3.15 13.81 6.14
CA ARG A 216 -2.73 13.14 7.38
C ARG A 216 -1.39 12.43 7.23
N ASN A 217 -1.10 11.82 6.07
CA ASN A 217 0.24 11.30 5.79
C ASN A 217 1.28 12.42 5.71
N GLN A 218 0.95 13.57 5.11
CA GLN A 218 1.85 14.72 5.09
C GLN A 218 2.07 15.29 6.50
N LEU A 219 1.05 15.33 7.37
CA LEU A 219 1.20 15.75 8.75
C LEU A 219 2.16 14.84 9.54
N ILE A 220 2.15 13.52 9.29
CA ILE A 220 3.16 12.61 9.85
C ILE A 220 4.56 13.02 9.39
N ALA A 221 4.73 13.31 8.09
CA ALA A 221 6.00 13.75 7.54
C ALA A 221 6.50 15.06 8.18
N GLU A 222 5.62 16.06 8.30
CA GLU A 222 5.95 17.34 8.95
C GLU A 222 6.29 17.15 10.43
N ALA A 223 5.53 16.34 11.17
CA ALA A 223 5.80 16.08 12.58
C ALA A 223 7.18 15.40 12.77
N LEU A 224 7.53 14.44 11.91
CA LEU A 224 8.85 13.79 11.93
C LEU A 224 10.00 14.79 11.70
N LEU A 225 9.82 15.74 10.78
CA LEU A 225 10.79 16.81 10.51
C LEU A 225 10.90 17.78 11.69
N GLN A 226 9.76 18.22 12.24
CA GLN A 226 9.70 19.15 13.37
C GLN A 226 10.36 18.57 14.64
N LYS A 227 10.33 17.24 14.81
CA LYS A 227 11.04 16.52 15.89
C LYS A 227 12.51 16.24 15.60
N GLY A 228 13.00 16.52 14.38
CA GLY A 228 14.38 16.27 13.99
C GLY A 228 14.74 14.79 13.83
N HIS A 229 13.74 13.89 13.70
CA HIS A 229 13.98 12.44 13.55
C HIS A 229 14.54 12.08 12.18
N TYR A 230 14.20 12.87 11.17
CA TYR A 230 14.75 12.79 9.82
C TYR A 230 15.16 14.18 9.34
N GLN A 231 16.14 14.24 8.45
CA GLN A 231 16.59 15.49 7.84
C GLN A 231 15.73 15.87 6.63
N PHE A 232 15.10 14.88 5.99
CA PHE A 232 14.09 15.10 4.96
C PHE A 232 13.03 14.00 5.02
N VAL A 233 11.80 14.33 4.62
CA VAL A 233 10.74 13.35 4.39
C VAL A 233 10.06 13.70 3.07
N LYS A 234 9.86 12.69 2.22
CA LYS A 234 9.06 12.79 1.00
C LYS A 234 7.80 11.96 1.19
N THR A 235 6.75 12.32 0.46
CA THR A 235 5.49 11.60 0.48
C THR A 235 5.07 11.21 -0.94
N ALA A 236 4.41 10.07 -1.06
CA ALA A 236 3.95 9.56 -2.33
C ALA A 236 2.62 8.82 -2.21
N LEU A 237 1.88 8.80 -3.32
CA LEU A 237 0.75 7.91 -3.53
C LEU A 237 1.21 6.76 -4.42
N PHE A 238 0.97 5.53 -3.97
CA PHE A 238 1.12 4.32 -4.76
C PHE A 238 -0.25 3.76 -5.11
N CYS A 239 -0.62 3.71 -6.38
CA CYS A 239 -2.00 3.38 -6.75
C CYS A 239 -2.14 2.44 -7.94
N SER A 240 -3.29 1.77 -8.04
CA SER A 240 -3.63 0.96 -9.21
C SER A 240 -3.58 1.82 -10.48
N SER A 241 -2.98 1.28 -11.55
CA SER A 241 -2.80 2.01 -12.82
C SER A 241 -4.10 2.40 -13.51
N ASP A 242 -5.23 1.82 -13.11
CA ASP A 242 -6.57 2.16 -13.60
C ASP A 242 -7.36 3.09 -12.65
N ASP A 243 -6.74 3.60 -11.58
CA ASP A 243 -7.36 4.53 -10.62
C ASP A 243 -7.15 6.00 -10.98
N GLU A 244 -7.77 6.45 -12.07
CA GLU A 244 -7.65 7.85 -12.50
C GLU A 244 -8.13 8.85 -11.44
N ASN A 245 -9.12 8.47 -10.63
CA ASN A 245 -9.54 9.30 -9.51
C ASN A 245 -8.42 9.48 -8.48
N ALA A 246 -7.75 8.39 -8.08
CA ALA A 246 -6.65 8.50 -7.12
C ALA A 246 -5.48 9.30 -7.66
N LYS A 247 -5.11 9.10 -8.93
CA LYS A 247 -4.07 9.89 -9.60
C LYS A 247 -4.40 11.37 -9.61
N ASN A 248 -5.63 11.73 -10.00
CA ASN A 248 -6.09 13.13 -10.01
C ASN A 248 -6.03 13.76 -8.62
N VAL A 249 -6.51 13.07 -7.58
CA VAL A 249 -6.42 13.56 -6.19
C VAL A 249 -4.96 13.75 -5.77
N GLY A 250 -4.07 12.81 -6.10
CA GLY A 250 -2.64 12.92 -5.81
C GLY A 250 -1.96 14.10 -6.53
N HIS A 251 -2.28 14.32 -7.80
CA HIS A 251 -1.74 15.44 -8.58
C HIS A 251 -2.29 16.81 -8.15
N GLU A 252 -3.55 16.90 -7.74
CA GLU A 252 -4.06 18.13 -7.14
C GLU A 252 -3.42 18.38 -5.77
N PHE A 253 -3.29 17.34 -4.93
CA PHE A 253 -2.62 17.45 -3.64
C PHE A 253 -1.16 17.88 -3.78
N SER A 254 -0.43 17.41 -4.81
CA SER A 254 0.97 17.80 -5.04
C SER A 254 1.16 19.29 -5.26
N LYS A 255 0.14 19.99 -5.79
CA LYS A 255 0.16 21.46 -5.98
C LYS A 255 -0.05 22.23 -4.67
N MET A 256 -0.49 21.54 -3.61
CA MET A 256 -0.82 22.13 -2.32
C MET A 256 0.35 22.10 -1.33
N ILE A 257 1.49 21.49 -1.70
CA ILE A 257 2.68 21.38 -0.85
C ILE A 257 3.97 21.73 -1.62
N LYS A 258 4.93 22.39 -0.95
CA LYS A 258 6.18 22.87 -1.57
C LYS A 258 7.19 21.76 -1.80
N SER A 259 7.24 20.75 -0.94
CA SER A 259 8.16 19.61 -1.01
C SER A 259 7.92 18.71 -2.21
N GLY A 260 6.79 18.90 -2.89
CA GLY A 260 6.27 17.97 -3.90
C GLY A 260 5.65 16.72 -3.27
N PHE A 261 4.85 16.04 -4.07
CA PHE A 261 4.20 14.76 -3.76
C PHE A 261 4.26 13.89 -5.02
N THR A 262 4.83 12.69 -4.92
CA THR A 262 5.00 11.81 -6.09
C THR A 262 3.79 10.88 -6.23
N VAL A 263 3.17 10.83 -7.40
CA VAL A 263 2.21 9.78 -7.73
C VAL A 263 2.94 8.70 -8.52
N ILE A 264 2.86 7.46 -8.07
CA ILE A 264 3.47 6.29 -8.71
C ILE A 264 2.36 5.26 -8.89
N ASP A 265 2.12 4.81 -10.12
CA ASP A 265 1.21 3.70 -10.33
C ASP A 265 1.92 2.34 -10.40
N PHE A 266 1.15 1.26 -10.23
CA PHE A 266 1.69 -0.11 -10.19
C PHE A 266 2.48 -0.47 -11.45
N PHE A 267 2.04 0.00 -12.61
CA PHE A 267 2.66 -0.26 -13.90
C PHE A 267 3.95 0.53 -14.08
N GLU A 268 3.97 1.81 -13.66
CA GLU A 268 5.20 2.62 -13.60
C GLU A 268 6.26 1.97 -12.71
N TYR A 269 5.85 1.49 -11.53
CA TYR A 269 6.73 0.78 -10.59
C TYR A 269 7.34 -0.48 -11.21
N ILE A 270 6.52 -1.35 -11.79
CA ILE A 270 7.03 -2.57 -12.43
C ILE A 270 7.90 -2.23 -13.64
N THR A 271 7.51 -1.23 -14.44
CA THR A 271 8.30 -0.78 -15.60
C THR A 271 9.68 -0.28 -15.17
N ALA A 272 9.75 0.51 -14.09
CA ALA A 272 11.00 0.98 -13.53
C ALA A 272 11.90 -0.19 -13.11
N MET A 273 11.34 -1.18 -12.40
CA MET A 273 12.10 -2.39 -12.01
C MET A 273 12.56 -3.20 -13.23
N GLN A 274 11.70 -3.40 -14.23
CA GLN A 274 11.99 -4.23 -15.41
C GLN A 274 13.12 -3.65 -16.28
N LYS A 275 13.37 -2.34 -16.22
CA LYS A 275 14.50 -1.66 -16.87
C LYS A 275 15.84 -1.88 -16.17
N LEU A 276 15.83 -2.40 -14.93
CA LEU A 276 17.05 -2.76 -14.21
C LEU A 276 17.64 -4.07 -14.72
N ASP A 277 18.91 -4.29 -14.40
CA ASP A 277 19.56 -5.59 -14.54
C ASP A 277 19.07 -6.53 -13.43
N LEU A 278 17.93 -7.16 -13.68
CA LEU A 278 17.30 -8.12 -12.78
C LEU A 278 17.78 -9.55 -13.07
N THR A 279 18.03 -10.31 -12.01
CA THR A 279 18.12 -11.77 -12.10
C THR A 279 16.83 -12.37 -12.70
N PRO A 280 16.88 -13.56 -13.31
CA PRO A 280 15.67 -14.22 -13.82
C PRO A 280 14.56 -14.37 -12.77
N THR A 281 14.92 -14.63 -11.51
CA THR A 281 13.97 -14.74 -10.40
C THR A 281 13.33 -13.40 -10.05
N GLN A 282 14.10 -12.32 -9.92
CA GLN A 282 13.56 -10.98 -9.67
C GLN A 282 12.64 -10.54 -10.82
N ARG A 283 13.05 -10.80 -12.07
CA ARG A 283 12.27 -10.50 -13.26
C ARG A 283 10.94 -11.26 -13.29
N LYS A 284 10.97 -12.55 -12.96
CA LYS A 284 9.76 -13.37 -12.81
C LYS A 284 8.84 -12.83 -11.72
N ASN A 285 9.37 -12.57 -10.52
CA ASN A 285 8.55 -12.15 -9.37
C ASN A 285 7.87 -10.79 -9.62
N THR A 286 8.57 -9.86 -10.26
CA THR A 286 7.98 -8.57 -10.66
C THR A 286 6.92 -8.73 -11.76
N MET A 287 7.10 -9.64 -12.72
CA MET A 287 6.01 -9.96 -13.67
C MET A 287 4.81 -10.66 -13.01
N MET A 288 5.02 -11.42 -11.94
CA MET A 288 3.92 -12.00 -11.15
C MET A 288 3.10 -10.92 -10.42
N LEU A 289 3.70 -9.79 -10.03
CA LEU A 289 2.95 -8.63 -9.54
C LEU A 289 2.02 -8.07 -10.62
N TRP A 290 2.53 -7.92 -11.85
CA TRP A 290 1.71 -7.47 -12.98
C TRP A 290 0.56 -8.43 -13.25
N ALA A 291 0.88 -9.72 -13.35
CA ALA A 291 -0.10 -10.78 -13.63
C ALA A 291 -1.21 -10.85 -12.57
N ARG A 292 -0.90 -10.50 -11.32
CA ARG A 292 -1.84 -10.57 -10.20
C ARG A 292 -2.67 -9.31 -9.96
N TYR A 293 -2.09 -8.13 -10.21
CA TYR A 293 -2.72 -6.88 -9.78
C TYR A 293 -3.21 -6.02 -10.95
N MET A 294 -2.81 -6.33 -12.19
CA MET A 294 -3.10 -5.48 -13.35
C MET A 294 -3.60 -6.24 -14.58
N ALA A 295 -3.15 -7.47 -14.81
CA ALA A 295 -3.45 -8.24 -16.02
C ALA A 295 -4.88 -8.82 -16.02
N HIS A 296 -5.88 -7.95 -15.94
CA HIS A 296 -7.30 -8.32 -15.87
C HIS A 296 -7.77 -9.13 -17.09
N GLU A 297 -7.08 -9.02 -18.23
CA GLU A 297 -7.28 -9.84 -19.42
C GLU A 297 -7.14 -11.35 -19.15
N LEU A 298 -6.28 -11.75 -18.21
CA LEU A 298 -6.10 -13.15 -17.82
C LEU A 298 -7.36 -13.74 -17.18
N SER A 299 -8.19 -12.88 -16.60
CA SER A 299 -9.47 -13.22 -15.97
C SER A 299 -10.67 -12.77 -16.79
N HIS A 300 -10.50 -12.37 -18.05
CA HIS A 300 -11.60 -11.81 -18.85
C HIS A 300 -12.78 -12.79 -19.00
N ALA A 301 -12.49 -14.07 -19.28
CA ALA A 301 -13.52 -15.10 -19.42
C ALA A 301 -14.34 -15.26 -18.13
N ALA A 302 -13.72 -15.13 -16.96
CA ALA A 302 -14.44 -15.12 -15.69
C ALA A 302 -15.37 -13.91 -15.57
N ALA A 303 -14.90 -12.73 -15.97
CA ALA A 303 -15.68 -11.50 -15.89
C ALA A 303 -16.96 -11.54 -16.76
N LEU A 304 -16.95 -12.27 -17.88
CA LEU A 304 -18.15 -12.45 -18.73
C LEU A 304 -19.25 -13.28 -18.05
N GLU A 305 -18.94 -14.02 -16.99
CA GLU A 305 -19.89 -14.86 -16.26
C GLU A 305 -20.52 -14.17 -15.01
N TYR A 306 -20.14 -12.92 -14.69
CA TYR A 306 -20.60 -12.14 -13.52
C TYR A 306 -21.16 -10.75 -13.86
#